data_AF-A0A432HY76-F1
#
_entry.id   AF-A0A432HY76-F1
#
_cell.length_a   1.000
_cell.length_b   1.000
_cell.length_c   1.000
_cell.angle_alpha   90.00
_cell.angle_beta   90.00
_cell.angle_gamma   90.00
#
_symmetry.space_group_name_H-M   'P 1'
#
loop_
_entity.id
_entity.type
_entity.pdbx_description
1 polymer ?
#
loop_
_entity_poly.entity_id
_entity_poly.type
_entity_poly.pdbx_seq_one_letter_code
_entity_poly.pdbx_strand_id
1 'polypeptide(L)'
;MNKELFLGKFSLGIALIVLSFLVAQIAKVTFFLYITDAAYRNGSIVLYVISWLLFVAGIWLVGREYYCSVKKYATLKFYHESVAEGTRKVAAKVLKKP
;
A
#
# COMPACT_ATOMS: atom_id res chain seq x y z
N MET A 1 -14.68 5.31 9.15
CA MET A 1 -14.26 4.35 8.10
C MET A 1 -13.95 3.03 8.79
N ASN A 2 -14.70 1.97 8.46
CA ASN A 2 -14.61 0.67 9.14
C ASN A 2 -13.20 0.09 9.00
N LYS A 3 -12.57 -0.26 10.12
CA LYS A 3 -11.21 -0.86 10.16
C LYS A 3 -11.10 -2.11 9.29
N GLU A 4 -12.18 -2.87 9.16
CA GLU A 4 -12.22 -4.09 8.35
C GLU A 4 -12.08 -3.82 6.85
N LEU A 5 -12.68 -2.74 6.37
CA LEU A 5 -12.61 -2.35 4.95
C LEU A 5 -11.20 -1.85 4.58
N PHE A 6 -10.46 -1.33 5.56
CA PHE A 6 -9.06 -0.89 5.43
C PHE A 6 -8.11 -2.09 5.34
N LEU A 7 -8.27 -3.05 6.26
CA LEU A 7 -7.50 -4.31 6.27
C LEU A 7 -7.78 -5.13 5.01
N GLY A 8 -9.02 -5.16 4.53
CA GLY A 8 -9.40 -5.85 3.31
C GLY A 8 -8.70 -5.31 2.06
N LYS A 9 -8.65 -3.98 1.87
CA LYS A 9 -7.99 -3.36 0.71
C LYS A 9 -6.47 -3.49 0.76
N PHE A 10 -5.88 -3.37 1.95
CA PHE A 10 -4.46 -3.57 2.15
C PHE A 10 -4.05 -5.03 1.87
N SER A 11 -4.80 -5.99 2.42
CA SER A 11 -4.61 -7.42 2.16
C SER A 11 -4.78 -7.75 0.68
N LEU A 12 -5.78 -7.17 0.00
CA LEU A 12 -5.99 -7.34 -1.43
C LEU A 12 -4.81 -6.80 -2.25
N GLY A 13 -4.25 -5.65 -1.87
CA GLY A 13 -3.04 -5.11 -2.49
C GLY A 13 -1.83 -6.02 -2.33
N ILE A 14 -1.61 -6.60 -1.14
CA ILE A 14 -0.56 -7.59 -0.90
C ILE A 14 -0.81 -8.86 -1.72
N ALA A 15 -2.04 -9.37 -1.75
CA ALA A 15 -2.41 -10.54 -2.52
C ALA A 15 -2.14 -10.32 -4.02
N LEU A 16 -2.44 -9.14 -4.56
CA LEU A 16 -2.12 -8.77 -5.94
C LEU A 16 -0.61 -8.77 -6.20
N ILE A 17 0.18 -8.25 -5.27
CA ILE A 17 1.65 -8.27 -5.38
C ILE A 17 2.14 -9.73 -5.41
N VAL A 18 1.73 -10.56 -4.46
CA VAL A 18 2.14 -11.97 -4.40
C VAL A 18 1.70 -12.72 -5.67
N LEU A 19 0.46 -12.53 -6.11
CA LEU A 19 -0.06 -13.12 -7.33
C LEU A 19 0.72 -12.68 -8.56
N SER A 20 1.11 -11.40 -8.63
CA SER A 20 1.93 -10.89 -9.73
C SER A 20 3.26 -11.62 -9.85
N PHE A 21 3.92 -11.90 -8.72
CA PHE A 21 5.16 -12.67 -8.72
C PHE A 21 4.94 -14.12 -9.17
N LEU A 22 3.89 -14.77 -8.70
CA LEU A 22 3.56 -16.14 -9.13
C LEU A 22 3.31 -16.21 -10.64
N VAL A 23 2.49 -15.31 -11.17
CA VAL A 23 2.21 -15.23 -12.61
C VAL A 23 3.49 -14.94 -13.40
N ALA A 24 4.35 -14.04 -12.91
CA ALA A 24 5.63 -13.73 -13.54
C ALA A 24 6.56 -14.95 -13.61
N GLN A 25 6.61 -15.76 -12.55
CA GLN A 25 7.42 -16.98 -12.54
C GLN A 25 6.86 -18.04 -13.48
N ILE A 26 5.54 -18.26 -13.47
CA ILE A 26 4.89 -19.20 -14.40
C ILE A 26 5.17 -18.78 -15.84
N ALA A 27 5.01 -17.50 -16.17
CA ALA A 27 5.30 -16.98 -17.49
C ALA A 27 6.75 -17.26 -17.93
N LYS A 28 7.74 -17.07 -17.04
CA LYS A 28 9.13 -17.39 -17.33
C LYS A 28 9.34 -18.89 -17.55
N VAL A 29 8.80 -19.73 -16.67
CA VAL A 29 8.92 -21.19 -16.78
C VAL A 29 8.33 -21.68 -18.10
N THR A 30 7.12 -21.23 -18.45
CA THR A 30 6.47 -21.57 -19.73
C THR A 30 7.28 -21.05 -20.92
N PHE A 31 7.85 -19.85 -20.83
CA PHE A 31 8.71 -19.31 -21.89
C PHE A 31 9.93 -20.18 -22.16
N PHE A 32 10.62 -20.65 -21.10
CA PHE A 32 11.80 -21.49 -21.24
C PHE A 32 11.47 -22.92 -21.70
N LEU A 33 10.37 -23.50 -21.22
CA LEU A 33 9.94 -24.85 -21.61
C LEU A 33 9.48 -24.93 -23.07
N TYR A 34 8.82 -23.88 -23.57
CA TYR A 34 8.20 -23.85 -24.90
C TYR A 34 8.86 -22.85 -25.84
N ILE A 35 10.18 -22.68 -25.73
CA ILE A 35 10.92 -21.66 -26.50
C ILE A 35 10.82 -21.83 -28.03
N THR A 36 10.63 -23.08 -28.48
CA THR A 36 10.50 -23.47 -29.88
C THR A 36 9.10 -23.24 -30.43
N ASP A 37 8.07 -23.18 -29.58
CA ASP A 37 6.70 -22.94 -29.99
C ASP A 37 6.38 -21.42 -29.93
N ALA A 38 6.15 -20.83 -31.10
CA ALA A 38 5.91 -19.40 -31.23
C ALA A 38 4.67 -18.92 -30.46
N ALA A 39 3.62 -19.74 -30.36
CA ALA A 39 2.38 -19.36 -29.68
C ALA A 39 2.58 -19.27 -28.17
N TYR A 40 3.18 -20.30 -27.57
CA TYR A 40 3.48 -20.32 -26.13
C TYR A 40 4.52 -19.28 -25.75
N ARG A 41 5.54 -19.06 -26.59
CA ARG A 41 6.56 -18.03 -26.36
C ARG A 41 5.96 -16.63 -26.32
N ASN A 42 5.18 -16.26 -27.33
CA ASN A 42 4.55 -14.93 -27.40
C ASN A 42 3.50 -14.77 -26.28
N GLY A 43 2.71 -15.80 -26.01
CA GLY A 43 1.74 -15.80 -24.91
C GLY A 43 2.42 -15.60 -23.55
N SER A 44 3.57 -16.23 -23.34
CA SER A 44 4.36 -16.08 -22.10
C SER A 44 4.92 -14.67 -21.93
N ILE A 45 5.36 -14.01 -23.01
CA ILE A 45 5.79 -12.61 -22.97
C ILE A 45 4.62 -11.71 -22.56
N VAL A 46 3.44 -11.90 -23.16
CA VAL A 46 2.24 -11.11 -22.83
C VAL A 46 1.81 -11.33 -21.38
N LEU A 47 1.76 -12.58 -20.91
CA LEU A 47 1.49 -12.91 -19.51
C LEU A 47 2.49 -12.27 -18.56
N TYR A 48 3.77 -12.25 -18.94
CA TYR A 48 4.80 -11.57 -18.18
C TYR A 48 4.52 -10.08 -18.09
N VAL A 49 4.19 -9.39 -19.18
CA VAL A 49 3.82 -7.96 -19.15
C VAL A 49 2.58 -7.70 -18.28
N ILE A 50 1.55 -8.56 -18.36
CA ILE A 50 0.34 -8.44 -17.52
C ILE A 50 0.69 -8.55 -16.03
N SER A 51 1.66 -9.41 -15.66
CA SER A 51 2.10 -9.52 -14.27
C SER A 51 2.63 -8.19 -13.71
N TRP A 52 3.28 -7.36 -14.54
CA TRP A 52 3.76 -6.04 -14.11
C TRP A 52 2.62 -5.09 -13.81
N LEU A 53 1.53 -5.13 -14.61
CA LEU A 53 0.35 -4.30 -14.35
C LEU A 53 -0.31 -4.67 -13.03
N LEU A 54 -0.42 -5.97 -12.72
CA LEU A 54 -0.91 -6.45 -11.43
C LEU A 54 -0.02 -6.01 -10.27
N PHE A 55 1.30 -6.05 -10.46
CA PHE A 55 2.28 -5.60 -9.47
C PHE A 55 2.12 -4.11 -9.15
N VAL A 56 2.04 -3.26 -10.18
CA VAL A 56 1.84 -1.81 -10.03
C VAL A 56 0.50 -1.49 -9.35
N ALA A 57 -0.57 -2.17 -9.75
CA ALA A 57 -1.88 -2.01 -9.11
C ALA A 57 -1.86 -2.40 -7.63
N GLY A 58 -1.17 -3.49 -7.29
CA GLY A 58 -0.96 -3.94 -5.91
C GLY A 58 -0.17 -2.92 -5.09
N ILE A 59 0.96 -2.42 -5.60
CA ILE A 59 1.76 -1.37 -4.95
C ILE A 59 0.94 -0.11 -4.75
N TRP A 60 0.18 0.31 -5.74
CA TRP A 60 -0.65 1.52 -5.65
C TRP A 60 -1.68 1.42 -4.53
N LEU A 61 -2.38 0.29 -4.43
CA LEU A 61 -3.34 0.02 -3.36
C LEU A 61 -2.67 0.03 -1.98
N VAL A 62 -1.59 -0.73 -1.81
CA VAL A 62 -0.84 -0.81 -0.55
C VAL A 62 -0.30 0.55 -0.15
N GLY A 63 0.33 1.27 -1.08
CA GLY A 63 0.92 2.59 -0.86
C GLY A 63 -0.12 3.65 -0.47
N ARG A 64 -1.30 3.63 -1.08
CA ARG A 64 -2.40 4.53 -0.71
C ARG A 64 -2.87 4.30 0.72
N GLU A 65 -3.05 3.04 1.11
CA GLU A 65 -3.48 2.69 2.47
C GLU A 65 -2.39 2.98 3.50
N TYR A 66 -1.12 2.73 3.16
CA TYR A 66 0.01 3.10 4.00
C TYR A 66 0.08 4.62 4.22
N TYR A 67 -0.01 5.41 3.14
CA TYR A 67 -0.01 6.87 3.22
C TYR A 67 -1.17 7.41 4.07
N CYS A 68 -2.38 6.88 3.89
CA CYS A 68 -3.53 7.26 4.70
C CYS A 68 -3.32 6.95 6.20
N SER A 69 -2.70 5.82 6.52
CA SER A 69 -2.38 5.44 7.90
C SER A 69 -1.36 6.39 8.50
N VAL A 70 -0.23 6.61 7.81
CA VAL A 70 0.85 7.50 8.26
C VAL A 70 0.33 8.92 8.45
N LYS A 71 -0.44 9.45 7.49
CA LYS A 71 -1.06 10.77 7.59
C LYS A 71 -1.95 10.88 8.82
N LYS A 72 -2.76 9.86 9.11
CA LYS A 72 -3.63 9.85 10.30
C LYS A 72 -2.81 9.92 11.60
N TYR A 73 -1.75 9.12 11.72
CA TYR A 73 -0.87 9.16 12.89
C TYR A 73 -0.11 10.48 13.03
N ALA A 74 0.40 11.02 11.92
CA ALA A 74 1.07 12.31 11.91
C ALA A 74 0.13 13.43 12.38
N THR A 75 -1.06 13.53 11.80
CA THR A 75 -2.06 14.55 12.19
C THR A 75 -2.52 14.37 13.63
N LEU A 76 -2.72 13.13 14.12
CA LEU A 76 -3.09 12.90 15.52
C LEU A 76 -2.00 13.37 16.49
N LYS A 77 -0.73 13.11 16.16
CA LYS A 77 0.41 13.54 16.97
C LYS A 77 0.45 15.08 17.07
N PHE A 78 0.33 15.76 15.93
CA PHE A 78 0.27 17.23 15.90
C PHE A 78 -0.94 17.78 16.66
N TYR A 79 -2.09 17.11 16.60
CA TYR A 79 -3.27 17.51 17.36
C TYR A 79 -3.00 17.44 18.87
N HIS A 80 -2.46 16.34 19.38
CA HIS A 80 -2.14 16.21 20.80
C HIS A 80 -1.08 17.21 21.28
N GLU A 81 -0.04 17.46 20.48
CA GLU A 81 0.99 18.46 20.79
C GLU A 81 0.39 19.87 20.86
N SER A 82 -0.45 20.27 19.89
CA SER A 82 -1.09 21.59 19.88
C SER A 82 -2.06 21.80 21.05
N VAL A 83 -2.83 20.77 21.42
CA VAL A 83 -3.76 20.81 22.55
C VAL A 83 -2.99 20.89 23.88
N ALA A 84 -1.90 20.13 24.03
CA ALA A 84 -1.06 20.19 25.22
C ALA A 84 -0.42 21.58 25.39
N GLU A 85 0.10 22.19 24.32
CA GLU A 85 0.63 23.56 24.36
C GLU A 85 -0.44 24.61 24.68
N GLY A 86 -1.62 24.50 24.08
CA GLY A 86 -2.76 25.38 24.38
C GLY A 86 -3.16 25.30 25.85
N THR A 87 -3.27 24.08 26.38
CA THR A 87 -3.60 23.83 27.80
C THR A 87 -2.54 24.43 28.73
N ARG A 88 -1.26 24.29 28.38
CA ARG A 88 -0.14 24.84 29.16
C ARG A 88 -0.14 26.37 29.19
N LYS A 89 -0.44 27.01 28.04
CA LYS A 89 -0.59 28.47 27.94
C LYS A 89 -1.77 28.99 28.76
N VAL A 90 -2.91 28.31 28.73
CA VAL A 90 -4.09 28.67 29.53
C VAL A 90 -3.83 28.49 31.02
N ALA A 91 -3.27 27.36 31.44
CA ALA A 91 -2.92 27.10 32.83
C ALA A 91 -1.94 28.14 33.39
N ALA A 92 -0.89 28.49 32.64
CA ALA A 92 0.05 29.55 33.03
C ALA A 92 -0.62 30.93 33.15
N LYS A 93 -1.63 31.23 32.33
CA LYS A 93 -2.39 32.49 32.38
C LYS A 93 -3.35 32.55 33.57
N VAL A 94 -3.95 31.42 33.94
CA VAL A 94 -4.83 31.31 35.12
C VAL A 94 -4.01 31.41 36.41
N LEU A 95 -2.86 30.73 36.49
CA LEU A 95 -1.99 30.76 37.68
C LEU A 95 -1.24 32.09 37.88
N LYS A 96 -1.09 32.90 36.82
CA LYS A 96 -0.53 34.27 36.91
C LYS A 96 -1.56 35.35 37.23
N LYS A 97 -2.84 35.02 37.30
CA LYS A 97 -3.87 36.00 37.65
C LYS A 97 -3.92 36.10 39.18
N PRO A 98 -3.67 37.29 39.77
CA PRO A 98 -3.74 37.51 41.22
C PRO A 98 -5.16 37.30 41.76
#